data_AF-A0A7S0ECY5-F1
#
_entry.id   AF-A0A7S0ECY5-F1
#
_cell.length_a   1.000
_cell.length_b   1.000
_cell.length_c   1.000
_cell.angle_alpha   90.00
_cell.angle_beta   90.00
_cell.angle_gamma   90.00
#
_symmetry.space_group_name_H-M   'P 1'
#
loop_
_entity.id
_entity.type
_entity.pdbx_description
1 polymer ?
#
loop_
_entity_poly.entity_id
_entity_poly.type
_entity_poly.pdbx_seq_one_letter_code
_entity_poly.pdbx_strand_id
1 'polypeptide(L)'
;KNCFFVSSLFFFSFYSGFTAAALYDSLMIAGFNIFWSSLGIIAYGVLERDVSPSSSLSNPQLYRSGQDRMDFNSRVLTEWILQALVHAAICFFVLARTFLGTIVVKEGGESGFAVQGTAILQALVIAVNLKLLIITKHLTLWSCLFYSIGVFLFIIGGSLHSLWTFSSFFTKVAYDFYSVFP
;
A
#
# COMPACT_ATOMS: atom_id res chain seq x y z
N LYS A 1 -0.07 -8.02 -1.29
CA LYS A 1 -0.33 -6.57 -1.50
C LYS A 1 -1.77 -6.25 -1.95
N ASN A 2 -2.30 -6.85 -3.02
CA ASN A 2 -3.58 -6.42 -3.61
C ASN A 2 -4.78 -6.72 -2.70
N CYS A 3 -4.86 -7.91 -2.10
CA CYS A 3 -5.91 -8.24 -1.15
C CYS A 3 -5.93 -7.28 0.05
N PHE A 4 -4.76 -6.89 0.56
CA PHE A 4 -4.61 -5.91 1.64
C PHE A 4 -5.15 -4.53 1.23
N PHE A 5 -4.81 -4.06 0.02
CA PHE A 5 -5.34 -2.82 -0.54
C PHE A 5 -6.86 -2.87 -0.73
N VAL A 6 -7.40 -3.89 -1.40
CA VAL A 6 -8.84 -4.02 -1.65
C VAL A 6 -9.63 -4.16 -0.35
N SER A 7 -9.09 -4.87 0.64
CA SER A 7 -9.72 -5.01 1.96
C SER A 7 -9.87 -3.66 2.66
N SER A 8 -8.93 -2.72 2.47
CA SER A 8 -9.09 -1.36 3.02
C SER A 8 -10.31 -0.62 2.45
N LEU A 9 -10.56 -0.76 1.14
CA LEU A 9 -11.74 -0.17 0.47
C LEU A 9 -13.04 -0.87 0.90
N PHE A 10 -12.97 -2.17 1.13
CA PHE A 10 -14.08 -2.94 1.68
C PHE A 10 -14.49 -2.42 3.06
N PHE A 11 -13.54 -2.21 3.99
CA PHE A 11 -13.83 -1.61 5.29
C PHE A 11 -14.33 -0.17 5.19
N PHE A 12 -13.79 0.61 4.25
CA PHE A 12 -14.29 1.96 3.98
C PHE A 12 -15.74 1.97 3.50
N SER A 13 -16.17 0.97 2.73
CA SER A 13 -17.56 0.89 2.24
C SER A 13 -18.58 0.80 3.37
N PHE A 14 -18.25 0.14 4.49
CA PHE A 14 -19.10 0.16 5.69
C PHE A 14 -19.14 1.54 6.34
N TYR A 15 -18.01 2.26 6.34
CA TYR A 15 -17.91 3.60 6.93
C TYR A 15 -18.65 4.65 6.09
N SER A 16 -18.64 4.51 4.76
CA SER A 16 -19.29 5.43 3.82
C SER A 16 -20.75 5.06 3.50
N GLY A 17 -21.31 4.02 4.16
CA GLY A 17 -22.69 3.58 3.93
C GLY A 17 -22.94 3.02 2.53
N PHE A 18 -21.94 2.39 1.92
CA PHE A 18 -21.98 1.79 0.57
C PHE A 18 -22.29 2.79 -0.56
N THR A 19 -21.97 4.07 -0.36
CA THR A 19 -22.15 5.15 -1.35
C THR A 19 -21.20 5.08 -2.54
N ALA A 20 -20.30 4.08 -2.59
CA ALA A 20 -19.24 3.93 -3.58
C ALA A 20 -18.29 5.15 -3.70
N ALA A 21 -18.18 5.95 -2.63
CA ALA A 21 -17.26 7.08 -2.57
C ALA A 21 -15.80 6.62 -2.77
N ALA A 22 -15.02 7.42 -3.51
CA ALA A 22 -13.61 7.15 -3.74
C ALA A 22 -12.78 7.59 -2.53
N LEU A 23 -12.18 6.62 -1.83
CA LEU A 23 -11.23 6.92 -0.74
C LEU A 23 -9.85 7.31 -1.29
N TYR A 24 -9.45 6.74 -2.43
CA TYR A 24 -8.14 6.98 -3.04
C TYR A 24 -8.30 7.61 -4.42
N ASP A 25 -7.46 8.60 -4.73
CA ASP A 25 -7.39 9.16 -6.08
C ASP A 25 -6.75 8.16 -7.07
N SER A 26 -7.14 8.27 -8.34
CA SER A 26 -6.64 7.45 -9.44
C SER A 26 -5.11 7.35 -9.52
N LEU A 27 -4.40 8.46 -9.30
CA LEU A 27 -2.93 8.49 -9.32
C LEU A 27 -2.33 7.70 -8.16
N MET A 28 -3.00 7.73 -7.01
CA MET A 28 -2.57 7.00 -5.82
C MET A 28 -2.73 5.49 -5.99
N ILE A 29 -3.84 5.06 -6.62
CA ILE A 29 -4.10 3.65 -6.95
C ILE A 29 -3.03 3.14 -7.94
N ALA A 30 -2.73 3.93 -8.97
CA ALA A 30 -1.69 3.61 -9.94
C ALA A 30 -0.30 3.57 -9.27
N GLY A 31 0.01 4.56 -8.44
CA GLY A 31 1.26 4.65 -7.67
C GLY A 31 1.49 3.43 -6.80
N PHE A 32 0.49 3.01 -6.04
CA PHE A 32 0.53 1.79 -5.22
C PHE A 32 0.83 0.54 -6.05
N ASN A 33 0.14 0.39 -7.19
CA ASN A 33 0.20 -0.84 -7.98
C ASN A 33 1.43 -0.96 -8.88
N ILE A 34 2.04 0.13 -9.29
CA ILE A 34 3.15 0.10 -10.26
C ILE A 34 4.48 0.42 -9.59
N PHE A 35 4.53 1.47 -8.77
CA PHE A 35 5.80 2.02 -8.29
C PHE A 35 6.07 1.66 -6.83
N TRP A 36 5.22 2.12 -5.92
CA TRP A 36 5.55 2.21 -4.49
C TRP A 36 5.62 0.87 -3.76
N SER A 37 4.88 -0.14 -4.21
CA SER A 37 4.87 -1.47 -3.57
C SER A 37 5.36 -2.60 -4.49
N SER A 38 5.32 -2.40 -5.81
CA SER A 38 5.61 -3.48 -6.77
C SER A 38 7.10 -3.62 -7.09
N LEU A 39 7.88 -2.53 -7.10
CA LEU A 39 9.31 -2.60 -7.39
C LEU A 39 10.05 -3.52 -6.42
N GLY A 40 9.78 -3.38 -5.12
CA GLY A 40 10.33 -4.28 -4.12
C GLY A 40 9.91 -5.73 -4.32
N ILE A 41 8.64 -5.98 -4.64
CA ILE A 41 8.12 -7.34 -4.85
C ILE A 41 8.77 -8.00 -6.06
N ILE A 42 9.02 -7.24 -7.13
CA ILE A 42 9.74 -7.73 -8.31
C ILE A 42 11.18 -8.07 -7.93
N ALA A 43 11.86 -7.20 -7.19
CA ALA A 43 13.21 -7.44 -6.73
C ALA A 43 13.30 -8.71 -5.85
N TYR A 44 12.37 -8.87 -4.90
CA TYR A 44 12.25 -10.10 -4.11
C TYR A 44 12.04 -11.32 -5.02
N GLY A 45 11.11 -11.29 -5.97
CA GLY A 45 10.84 -12.43 -6.84
C GLY A 45 12.00 -12.84 -7.76
N VAL A 46 12.89 -11.90 -8.13
CA VAL A 46 14.00 -12.17 -9.06
C VAL A 46 15.33 -12.42 -8.35
N LEU A 47 15.58 -11.72 -7.26
CA LEU A 47 16.90 -11.68 -6.60
C LEU A 47 16.96 -12.53 -5.32
N GLU A 48 15.81 -12.90 -4.74
CA GLU A 48 15.75 -13.74 -3.55
C GLU A 48 16.30 -15.15 -3.82
N ARG A 49 17.01 -15.69 -2.82
CA ARG A 49 17.60 -17.02 -2.89
C ARG A 49 17.51 -17.67 -1.53
N ASP A 50 16.76 -18.77 -1.44
CA ASP A 50 16.66 -19.54 -0.21
C ASP A 50 17.97 -20.29 0.11
N VAL A 51 18.68 -20.76 -0.93
CA VAL A 51 19.94 -21.51 -0.82
C VAL A 51 20.95 -21.09 -1.89
N SER A 52 22.24 -21.28 -1.61
CA SER A 52 23.30 -21.03 -2.61
C SER A 52 23.23 -22.06 -3.75
N PRO A 53 23.70 -21.72 -4.97
CA PRO A 53 23.68 -22.64 -6.10
C PRO A 53 24.42 -23.96 -5.84
N SER A 54 25.57 -23.91 -5.15
CA SER A 54 26.33 -25.09 -4.78
C SER A 54 25.59 -25.99 -3.78
N SER A 55 24.92 -25.39 -2.79
CA SER A 55 24.12 -26.14 -1.80
C SER A 55 22.89 -26.78 -2.43
N SER A 56 22.26 -26.10 -3.39
CA SER A 56 21.11 -26.60 -4.16
C SER A 56 21.48 -27.85 -4.96
N LEU A 57 22.62 -27.84 -5.65
CA LEU A 57 23.12 -29.00 -6.40
C LEU A 57 23.55 -30.16 -5.50
N SER A 58 24.12 -29.84 -4.32
CA SER A 58 24.58 -30.85 -3.36
C SER A 58 23.42 -31.55 -2.62
N ASN A 59 22.23 -30.94 -2.58
CA ASN A 59 21.07 -31.44 -1.85
C ASN A 59 19.82 -31.50 -2.74
N PRO A 60 19.75 -32.45 -3.69
CA PRO A 60 18.63 -32.54 -4.63
C PRO A 60 17.28 -32.77 -3.95
N GLN A 61 17.26 -33.28 -2.70
CA GLN A 61 16.04 -33.43 -1.91
C GLN A 61 15.30 -32.10 -1.67
N LEU A 62 16.00 -30.95 -1.71
CA LEU A 62 15.37 -29.63 -1.57
C LEU A 62 14.36 -29.33 -2.69
N TYR A 63 14.50 -29.97 -3.85
CA TYR A 63 13.58 -29.78 -4.98
C TYR A 63 12.20 -30.44 -4.76
N ARG A 64 12.10 -31.42 -3.84
CA ARG A 64 10.83 -32.14 -3.59
C ARG A 64 9.73 -31.24 -3.05
N SER A 65 10.05 -30.19 -2.27
CA SER A 65 9.03 -29.28 -1.73
C SER A 65 8.17 -28.63 -2.82
N GLY A 66 8.79 -28.30 -3.95
CA GLY A 66 8.10 -27.77 -5.13
C GLY A 66 7.25 -28.82 -5.84
N GLN A 67 7.75 -30.06 -5.97
CA GLN A 67 7.01 -31.17 -6.59
C GLN A 67 5.76 -31.53 -5.78
N ASP A 68 5.88 -31.51 -4.45
CA ASP A 68 4.81 -31.83 -3.50
C ASP A 68 3.86 -30.64 -3.25
N ARG A 69 4.07 -29.50 -3.93
CA ARG A 69 3.25 -28.27 -3.81
C ARG A 69 3.12 -27.76 -2.38
N MET A 70 4.17 -27.93 -1.59
CA MET A 70 4.16 -27.55 -0.17
C MET A 70 4.13 -26.02 0.00
N ASP A 71 4.82 -25.29 -0.88
CA ASP A 71 5.01 -23.85 -0.75
C ASP A 71 3.93 -23.03 -1.49
N PHE A 72 3.34 -23.58 -2.55
CA PHE A 72 2.27 -22.94 -3.33
C PHE A 72 1.04 -23.83 -3.46
N ASN A 73 0.15 -23.73 -2.46
CA ASN A 73 -1.13 -24.43 -2.44
C ASN A 73 -2.27 -23.52 -1.95
N SER A 74 -3.51 -23.98 -2.12
CA SER A 74 -4.71 -23.20 -1.77
C SER A 74 -4.81 -22.88 -0.27
N ARG A 75 -4.25 -23.71 0.61
CA ARG A 75 -4.26 -23.46 2.06
C ARG A 75 -3.36 -22.28 2.39
N VAL A 76 -2.12 -22.30 1.91
CA VAL A 76 -1.16 -21.20 2.05
C VAL A 76 -1.75 -19.91 1.45
N LEU A 77 -2.34 -19.97 0.26
CA LEU A 77 -3.00 -18.80 -0.35
C LEU A 77 -4.11 -18.22 0.55
N THR A 78 -4.94 -19.08 1.13
CA THR A 78 -6.03 -18.65 2.02
C THR A 78 -5.47 -18.01 3.30
N GLU A 79 -4.40 -18.55 3.87
CA GLU A 79 -3.71 -17.95 5.01
C GLU A 79 -3.18 -16.55 4.68
N TRP A 80 -2.57 -16.37 3.50
CA TRP A 80 -2.13 -15.05 3.03
C TRP A 80 -3.28 -14.06 2.87
N ILE A 81 -4.43 -14.50 2.37
CA ILE A 81 -5.65 -13.69 2.23
C ILE A 81 -6.19 -13.30 3.61
N LEU A 82 -6.33 -14.24 4.53
CA LEU A 82 -6.82 -13.99 5.89
C LEU A 82 -5.89 -13.05 6.64
N GLN A 83 -4.58 -13.25 6.55
CA GLN A 83 -3.61 -12.30 7.10
C GLN A 83 -3.80 -10.91 6.49
N ALA A 84 -3.94 -10.80 5.17
CA ALA A 84 -4.15 -9.51 4.52
C ALA A 84 -5.44 -8.82 5.01
N LEU A 85 -6.53 -9.56 5.20
CA LEU A 85 -7.79 -9.04 5.74
C LEU A 85 -7.62 -8.50 7.16
N VAL A 86 -6.98 -9.26 8.05
CA VAL A 86 -6.74 -8.86 9.46
C VAL A 86 -5.84 -7.64 9.54
N HIS A 87 -4.72 -7.63 8.81
CA HIS A 87 -3.83 -6.47 8.81
C HIS A 87 -4.54 -5.23 8.24
N ALA A 88 -5.36 -5.39 7.19
CA ALA A 88 -6.10 -4.28 6.59
C ALA A 88 -7.13 -3.71 7.56
N ALA A 89 -7.85 -4.57 8.29
CA ALA A 89 -8.78 -4.16 9.33
C ALA A 89 -8.07 -3.33 10.40
N ILE A 90 -6.96 -3.84 10.95
CA ILE A 90 -6.19 -3.14 11.98
C ILE A 90 -5.72 -1.77 11.46
N CYS A 91 -5.09 -1.74 10.28
CA CYS A 91 -4.58 -0.51 9.69
C CYS A 91 -5.70 0.52 9.45
N PHE A 92 -6.81 0.09 8.86
CA PHE A 92 -7.94 0.97 8.56
C PHE A 92 -8.60 1.50 9.85
N PHE A 93 -8.95 0.63 10.81
CA PHE A 93 -9.65 1.06 12.01
C PHE A 93 -8.78 1.90 12.94
N VAL A 94 -7.48 1.59 13.06
CA VAL A 94 -6.54 2.43 13.84
C VAL A 94 -6.47 3.83 13.25
N LEU A 95 -6.27 3.95 11.94
CA LEU A 95 -6.18 5.26 11.29
C LEU A 95 -7.51 6.00 11.30
N ALA A 96 -8.63 5.31 11.01
CA ALA A 96 -9.95 5.90 11.07
C ALA A 96 -10.25 6.48 12.46
N ARG A 97 -9.87 5.79 13.54
CA ARG A 97 -10.01 6.28 14.92
C ARG A 97 -9.14 7.52 15.20
N THR A 98 -7.92 7.57 14.68
CA THR A 98 -7.04 8.73 14.80
C THR A 98 -7.63 9.96 14.08
N PHE A 99 -8.27 9.76 12.93
CA PHE A 99 -8.90 10.85 12.16
C PHE A 99 -10.27 11.29 12.72
N LEU A 100 -11.00 10.39 13.38
CA LEU A 100 -12.29 10.71 14.03
C LEU A 100 -12.20 11.78 15.14
N GLY A 101 -11.03 11.97 15.75
CA GLY A 101 -10.81 12.94 16.83
C GLY A 101 -10.01 14.20 16.43
N THR A 102 -9.60 14.33 15.17
CA THR A 102 -8.76 15.45 14.68
C THR A 102 -9.55 16.40 13.76
N ILE A 103 -8.97 17.56 13.47
CA ILE A 103 -9.57 18.76 12.82
C ILE A 103 -10.36 18.43 11.53
N VAL A 104 -10.02 17.32 10.87
CA VAL A 104 -10.66 16.79 9.66
C VAL A 104 -12.19 16.61 9.79
N VAL A 105 -12.70 16.30 10.99
CA VAL A 105 -14.14 16.14 11.25
C VAL A 105 -14.85 17.47 11.54
N LYS A 106 -14.13 18.50 11.99
CA LYS A 106 -14.75 19.78 12.40
C LYS A 106 -15.16 20.67 11.23
N GLU A 107 -14.55 20.53 10.06
CA GLU A 107 -14.86 21.36 8.88
C GLU A 107 -15.69 20.65 7.81
N GLY A 108 -16.01 19.35 7.97
CA GLY A 108 -17.07 18.66 7.21
C GLY A 108 -16.96 18.66 5.67
N GLY A 109 -15.83 19.08 5.10
CA GLY A 109 -15.64 19.22 3.65
C GLY A 109 -15.10 17.95 2.98
N GLU A 110 -15.35 17.83 1.67
CA GLU A 110 -14.81 16.77 0.78
C GLU A 110 -13.27 16.60 0.90
N SER A 111 -12.56 17.65 1.30
CA SER A 111 -11.10 17.62 1.53
C SER A 111 -10.69 16.67 2.66
N GLY A 112 -11.56 16.43 3.64
CA GLY A 112 -11.22 15.60 4.80
C GLY A 112 -11.05 14.12 4.47
N PHE A 113 -11.89 13.59 3.57
CA PHE A 113 -11.76 12.22 3.09
C PHE A 113 -10.52 12.01 2.21
N ALA A 114 -10.13 13.01 1.42
CA ALA A 114 -8.92 12.96 0.60
C ALA A 114 -7.64 12.88 1.46
N VAL A 115 -7.58 13.67 2.54
CA VAL A 115 -6.46 13.64 3.50
C VAL A 115 -6.42 12.30 4.25
N GLN A 116 -7.58 11.83 4.73
CA GLN A 116 -7.68 10.53 5.41
C GLN A 116 -7.28 9.37 4.49
N GLY A 117 -7.77 9.36 3.25
CA GLY A 117 -7.42 8.36 2.25
C GLY A 117 -5.93 8.37 1.91
N THR A 118 -5.33 9.56 1.83
CA THR A 118 -3.89 9.70 1.63
C THR A 118 -3.08 9.07 2.76
N ALA A 119 -3.45 9.35 4.01
CA ALA A 119 -2.76 8.78 5.17
C ALA A 119 -2.93 7.25 5.27
N ILE A 120 -4.14 6.73 5.01
CA ILE A 120 -4.39 5.29 4.98
C ILE A 120 -3.52 4.63 3.92
N LEU A 121 -3.47 5.16 2.70
CA LEU A 121 -2.65 4.56 1.64
C LEU A 121 -1.15 4.59 1.98
N GLN A 122 -0.65 5.68 2.53
CA GLN A 122 0.75 5.77 2.96
C GLN A 122 1.09 4.68 3.98
N ALA A 123 0.23 4.46 4.97
CA ALA A 123 0.40 3.37 5.94
C ALA A 123 0.35 1.99 5.27
N LEU A 124 -0.53 1.78 4.29
CA LEU A 124 -0.58 0.53 3.52
C LEU A 124 0.73 0.27 2.75
N VAL A 125 1.27 1.29 2.08
CA VAL A 125 2.55 1.19 1.35
C VAL A 125 3.68 0.82 2.30
N ILE A 126 3.77 1.50 3.44
CA ILE A 126 4.80 1.24 4.45
C ILE A 126 4.67 -0.19 4.98
N ALA A 127 3.47 -0.63 5.35
CA ALA A 127 3.23 -1.97 5.87
C ALA A 127 3.59 -3.07 4.87
N VAL A 128 3.27 -2.88 3.58
CA VAL A 128 3.64 -3.85 2.53
C VAL A 128 5.15 -3.94 2.35
N ASN A 129 5.83 -2.81 2.26
CA ASN A 129 7.29 -2.79 2.08
C ASN A 129 8.02 -3.34 3.31
N LEU A 130 7.54 -3.03 4.52
CA LEU A 130 8.10 -3.57 5.76
C LEU A 130 7.90 -5.08 5.85
N LYS A 131 6.69 -5.58 5.55
CA LYS A 131 6.43 -7.02 5.54
C LYS A 131 7.32 -7.74 4.52
N LEU A 132 7.51 -7.14 3.34
CA LEU A 132 8.38 -7.68 2.32
C LEU A 132 9.84 -7.75 2.79
N LEU A 133 10.34 -6.69 3.44
CA LEU A 133 11.69 -6.66 4.00
C LEU A 133 11.90 -7.75 5.07
N ILE A 134 10.89 -8.02 5.91
CA ILE A 134 10.92 -9.07 6.94
C ILE A 134 10.96 -10.48 6.32
N ILE A 135 10.25 -10.69 5.20
CA ILE A 135 10.21 -12.00 4.52
C ILE A 135 11.49 -12.25 3.73
N THR A 136 12.12 -11.19 3.21
CA THR A 136 13.37 -11.26 2.45
C THR A 136 14.47 -11.92 3.29
N LYS A 137 15.08 -12.99 2.76
CA LYS A 137 16.14 -13.73 3.45
C LYS A 137 17.51 -13.30 2.98
N HIS A 138 17.68 -13.04 1.69
CA HIS A 138 18.96 -12.72 1.10
C HIS A 138 18.99 -11.27 0.57
N LEU A 139 19.48 -10.35 1.40
CA LEU A 139 19.66 -8.94 1.02
C LEU A 139 20.94 -8.73 0.18
N THR A 140 20.80 -8.76 -1.14
CA THR A 140 21.86 -8.29 -2.05
C THR A 140 21.88 -6.76 -2.16
N LEU A 141 23.02 -6.21 -2.56
CA LEU A 141 23.14 -4.77 -2.90
C LEU A 141 22.09 -4.33 -3.94
N TRP A 142 21.81 -5.19 -4.93
CA TRP A 142 20.77 -4.95 -5.92
C TRP A 142 19.36 -4.90 -5.31
N SER A 143 19.05 -5.82 -4.38
CA SER A 143 17.75 -5.80 -3.67
C SER A 143 17.60 -4.53 -2.84
N CYS A 144 18.66 -4.12 -2.13
CA CYS A 144 18.68 -2.87 -1.38
C CYS A 144 18.49 -1.65 -2.30
N LEU A 145 19.08 -1.64 -3.50
CA LEU A 145 18.90 -0.57 -4.48
C LEU A 145 17.43 -0.48 -4.93
N PHE A 146 16.80 -1.59 -5.30
CA PHE A 146 15.38 -1.60 -5.69
C PHE A 146 14.45 -1.15 -4.56
N TYR A 147 14.69 -1.60 -3.33
CA TYR A 147 13.93 -1.13 -2.15
C TYR A 147 14.12 0.38 -1.93
N SER A 148 15.35 0.87 -2.05
CA SER A 148 15.66 2.30 -1.89
C SER A 148 14.99 3.16 -2.96
N ILE A 149 14.99 2.72 -4.22
CA ILE A 149 14.28 3.38 -5.32
C ILE A 149 12.77 3.39 -5.06
N GLY A 150 12.19 2.27 -4.59
CA GLY A 150 10.77 2.19 -4.24
C GLY A 150 10.38 3.20 -3.16
N VAL A 151 11.18 3.31 -2.08
CA VAL A 151 10.97 4.29 -1.01
C VAL A 151 11.14 5.71 -1.51
N PHE A 152 12.15 5.98 -2.34
CA PHE A 152 12.38 7.30 -2.92
C PHE A 152 11.19 7.76 -3.79
N LEU A 153 10.69 6.88 -4.67
CA LEU A 153 9.51 7.16 -5.50
C LEU A 153 8.24 7.34 -4.66
N PHE A 154 8.13 6.63 -3.54
CA PHE A 154 7.03 6.81 -2.59
C PHE A 154 7.07 8.19 -1.93
N ILE A 155 8.24 8.64 -1.46
CA ILE A 155 8.39 9.97 -0.83
C ILE A 155 8.09 11.08 -1.83
N ILE A 156 8.68 11.01 -3.03
CA ILE A 156 8.44 12.02 -4.08
C ILE A 156 6.99 12.02 -4.51
N GLY A 157 6.43 10.84 -4.83
CA GLY A 157 5.05 10.73 -5.29
C GLY A 157 4.04 11.21 -4.25
N GLY A 158 4.24 10.84 -2.98
CA GLY A 158 3.41 11.31 -1.87
C GLY A 158 3.51 12.82 -1.62
N SER A 159 4.72 13.39 -1.75
CA SER A 159 4.94 14.83 -1.59
C SER A 159 4.31 15.63 -2.73
N LEU A 160 4.51 15.20 -3.98
CA LEU A 160 3.90 15.82 -5.16
C LEU A 160 2.37 15.77 -5.10
N HIS A 161 1.80 14.63 -4.71
CA HIS A 161 0.35 14.51 -4.53
C HIS A 161 -0.16 15.45 -3.44
N SER A 162 0.52 15.53 -2.30
CA SER A 162 0.12 16.43 -1.20
C SER A 162 0.17 17.90 -1.61
N LEU A 163 1.20 18.30 -2.37
CA LEU A 163 1.31 19.65 -2.94
C LEU A 163 0.20 19.95 -3.95
N TRP A 164 -0.14 18.97 -4.80
CA TRP A 164 -1.23 19.09 -5.76
C TRP A 164 -2.58 19.24 -5.06
N THR A 165 -2.90 18.39 -4.09
CA THR A 165 -4.14 18.50 -3.29
C THR A 165 -4.23 19.84 -2.57
N PHE A 166 -3.13 20.31 -1.98
CA PHE A 166 -3.06 21.62 -1.34
C PHE A 166 -3.32 22.74 -2.35
N SER A 167 -2.66 22.74 -3.51
CA SER A 167 -2.87 23.74 -4.56
C SER A 167 -4.31 23.75 -5.08
N SER A 168 -4.89 22.58 -5.36
CA SER A 168 -6.27 22.45 -5.83
C SER A 168 -7.28 23.00 -4.83
N PHE A 169 -7.03 22.84 -3.52
CA PHE A 169 -7.86 23.43 -2.48
C PHE A 169 -7.88 24.96 -2.54
N PHE A 170 -6.71 25.62 -2.62
CA PHE A 170 -6.64 27.08 -2.72
C PHE A 170 -7.25 27.61 -4.00
N THR A 171 -7.06 26.92 -5.13
CA THR A 171 -7.68 27.31 -6.41
C THR A 171 -9.20 27.25 -6.32
N LYS A 172 -9.78 26.22 -5.68
CA LYS A 172 -11.22 26.09 -5.48
C LYS A 172 -11.76 27.22 -4.61
N VAL A 173 -11.10 27.51 -3.48
CA VAL A 173 -11.48 28.62 -2.59
C VAL A 173 -11.39 29.97 -3.31
N ALA A 174 -10.33 30.21 -4.08
CA ALA A 174 -10.18 31.43 -4.86
C ALA A 174 -11.29 31.56 -5.91
N TYR A 175 -11.57 30.49 -6.66
CA TYR A 175 -12.65 30.47 -7.65
C TYR A 175 -14.01 30.78 -7.02
N ASP A 176 -14.34 30.12 -5.91
CA ASP A 176 -15.58 30.35 -5.18
C ASP A 176 -15.68 31.80 -4.69
N PHE A 177 -14.59 32.37 -4.14
CA PHE A 177 -14.53 33.76 -3.72
C PHE A 177 -14.76 34.74 -4.88
N TYR A 178 -14.07 34.56 -6.01
CA TYR A 178 -14.22 35.44 -7.17
C TYR A 178 -15.56 35.28 -7.89
N SER A 179 -16.19 34.11 -7.82
CA SER A 179 -17.51 33.87 -8.44
C SER A 179 -18.67 34.61 -7.75
N VAL A 180 -18.46 35.08 -6.52
CA VAL A 180 -19.46 35.83 -5.73
C VAL A 180 -19.44 37.33 -6.09
N PHE A 181 -18.35 37.85 -6.64
CA PHE A 181 -18.27 39.24 -7.09
C PHE A 181 -18.59 39.31 -8.60
N PRO A 182 -19.60 40.10 -9.03
CA PRO A 182 -20.01 40.22 -10.42
C PRO A 182 -18.98 40.93 -11.31
#